data_AF-A0A2V5R796-F1
#
_entry.id   AF-A0A2V5R796-F1
#
_cell.length_a   1.000
_cell.length_b   1.000
_cell.length_c   1.000
_cell.angle_alpha   90.00
_cell.angle_beta   90.00
_cell.angle_gamma   90.00
#
_symmetry.space_group_name_H-M   'P 1'
#
loop_
_entity.id
_entity.type
_entity.pdbx_description
1 polymer ?
#
loop_
_entity_poly.entity_id
_entity_poly.type
_entity_poly.pdbx_seq_one_letter_code
_entity_poly.pdbx_strand_id
1 'polypeptide(L)'
;MRTILFIIAFGLCISAVWAKDEKSIAKLRDALVALAPNVDPAEAELLSVTAHTASRSCAREYGLVLSPELQNVLIHMGKRQRGYCGHYARDIGERLKALKLKTL
;
A
#
# COMPACT_ATOMS: atom_id res chain seq x y z
N MET A 1 -34.96 -3.22 10.93
CA MET A 1 -34.42 -4.07 9.83
C MET A 1 -33.44 -3.33 8.91
N ARG A 2 -33.77 -2.12 8.40
CA ARG A 2 -32.91 -1.38 7.46
C ARG A 2 -31.50 -1.06 8.01
N THR A 3 -31.40 -0.63 9.27
CA THR A 3 -30.09 -0.33 9.93
C THR A 3 -29.23 -1.57 10.13
N ILE A 4 -29.84 -2.73 10.42
CA ILE A 4 -29.12 -4.01 10.62
C ILE A 4 -28.53 -4.49 9.29
N LEU A 5 -29.27 -4.36 8.20
CA LEU A 5 -28.79 -4.65 6.84
C LEU A 5 -27.58 -3.77 6.46
N PHE A 6 -27.60 -2.47 6.81
CA PHE A 6 -26.45 -1.58 6.56
C PHE A 6 -25.22 -1.95 7.40
N ILE A 7 -25.38 -2.32 8.68
CA ILE A 7 -24.26 -2.74 9.53
C ILE A 7 -23.63 -4.03 9.01
N ILE A 8 -24.44 -5.02 8.62
CA ILE A 8 -23.95 -6.29 8.07
C ILE A 8 -23.24 -6.07 6.73
N ALA A 9 -23.82 -5.26 5.83
CA ALA A 9 -23.18 -4.93 4.55
C ALA A 9 -21.86 -4.19 4.75
N PHE A 10 -21.79 -3.24 5.70
CA PHE A 10 -20.57 -2.52 6.01
C PHE A 10 -19.49 -3.42 6.62
N GLY A 11 -19.85 -4.34 7.51
CA GLY A 11 -18.95 -5.34 8.07
C GLY A 11 -18.36 -6.27 7.01
N LEU A 12 -19.19 -6.76 6.08
CA LEU A 12 -18.74 -7.60 4.95
C LEU A 12 -17.74 -6.87 4.04
N CYS A 13 -18.00 -5.59 3.74
CA CYS A 13 -17.11 -4.76 2.92
C CYS A 13 -15.73 -4.59 3.58
N ILE A 14 -15.68 -4.35 4.89
CA ILE A 14 -14.40 -4.22 5.62
C ILE A 14 -13.61 -5.53 5.50
N SER A 15 -14.22 -6.68 5.81
CA SER A 15 -13.55 -7.98 5.71
C SER A 15 -13.01 -8.27 4.31
N ALA A 16 -13.76 -7.92 3.26
CA ALA A 16 -13.32 -8.10 1.88
C ALA A 16 -12.10 -7.24 1.51
N VAL A 17 -12.05 -5.99 1.99
CA VAL A 17 -10.89 -5.10 1.77
C VAL A 17 -9.64 -5.65 2.45
N TRP A 18 -9.76 -6.09 3.71
CA TRP A 18 -8.64 -6.67 4.46
C TRP A 18 -8.12 -7.97 3.82
N ALA A 19 -9.03 -8.86 3.41
CA ALA A 19 -8.66 -10.10 2.71
C ALA A 19 -7.92 -9.83 1.38
N LYS A 20 -8.29 -8.76 0.66
CA LYS A 20 -7.59 -8.33 -0.56
C LYS A 20 -6.15 -7.90 -0.26
N ASP A 21 -5.92 -7.26 0.88
CA ASP A 21 -4.58 -6.82 1.27
C ASP A 21 -3.69 -7.97 1.65
N GLU A 22 -4.19 -8.88 2.46
CA GLU A 22 -3.47 -10.08 2.85
C GLU A 22 -3.04 -10.87 1.62
N LYS A 23 -3.95 -11.03 0.64
CA LYS A 23 -3.63 -11.66 -0.64
C LYS A 23 -2.55 -10.90 -1.43
N SER A 24 -2.61 -9.57 -1.46
CA SER A 24 -1.63 -8.74 -2.19
C SER A 24 -0.25 -8.76 -1.52
N ILE A 25 -0.22 -8.71 -0.19
CA ILE A 25 0.99 -8.82 0.64
C ILE A 25 1.63 -10.20 0.42
N ALA A 26 0.86 -11.28 0.54
CA ALA A 26 1.35 -12.63 0.33
C ALA A 26 1.91 -12.82 -1.10
N LYS A 27 1.20 -12.30 -2.12
CA LYS A 27 1.68 -12.36 -3.51
C LYS A 27 3.01 -11.63 -3.69
N LEU A 28 3.20 -10.47 -3.06
CA LEU A 28 4.47 -9.74 -3.12
C LEU A 28 5.57 -10.49 -2.38
N ARG A 29 5.30 -11.04 -1.20
CA ARG A 29 6.26 -11.88 -0.46
C ARG A 29 6.73 -13.03 -1.34
N ASP A 30 5.80 -13.79 -1.90
CA ASP A 30 6.12 -14.97 -2.70
C ASP A 30 6.96 -14.60 -3.93
N ALA A 31 6.66 -13.46 -4.57
CA ALA A 31 7.46 -12.94 -5.67
C ALA A 31 8.88 -12.54 -5.24
N LEU A 32 9.05 -11.93 -4.06
CA LEU A 32 10.36 -11.56 -3.51
C LEU A 32 11.18 -12.80 -3.14
N VAL A 33 10.58 -13.80 -2.51
CA VAL A 33 11.24 -15.08 -2.22
C VAL A 33 11.71 -15.76 -3.50
N ALA A 34 10.93 -15.63 -4.59
CA ALA A 34 11.28 -16.20 -5.88
C ALA A 34 12.40 -15.45 -6.64
N LEU A 35 12.85 -14.26 -6.18
CA LEU A 35 13.94 -13.53 -6.86
C LEU A 35 15.27 -14.30 -6.82
N ALA A 36 15.59 -14.94 -5.69
CA ALA A 36 16.82 -15.71 -5.52
C ALA A 36 16.69 -16.70 -4.34
N PRO A 37 17.39 -17.85 -4.38
CA PRO A 37 17.25 -18.90 -3.35
C PRO A 37 17.75 -18.51 -1.96
N ASN A 38 18.54 -17.44 -1.85
CA ASN A 38 19.09 -16.93 -0.59
C ASN A 38 18.26 -15.80 0.04
N VAL A 39 17.11 -15.44 -0.56
CA VAL A 39 16.19 -14.46 0.03
C VAL A 39 15.56 -15.06 1.29
N ASP A 40 15.65 -14.35 2.41
CA ASP A 40 14.98 -14.73 3.64
C ASP A 40 13.47 -14.46 3.52
N PRO A 41 12.60 -15.49 3.63
CA PRO A 41 11.15 -15.31 3.59
C PRO A 41 10.62 -14.33 4.65
N ALA A 42 11.28 -14.21 5.80
CA ALA A 42 10.90 -13.26 6.84
C ALA A 42 11.18 -11.81 6.42
N GLU A 43 12.31 -11.55 5.75
CA GLU A 43 12.63 -10.23 5.19
C GLU A 43 11.66 -9.87 4.06
N ALA A 44 11.31 -10.84 3.20
CA ALA A 44 10.33 -10.66 2.13
C ALA A 44 8.93 -10.32 2.67
N GLU A 45 8.49 -10.98 3.75
CA GLU A 45 7.22 -10.70 4.42
C GLU A 45 7.24 -9.28 5.03
N LEU A 46 8.30 -8.94 5.77
CA LEU A 46 8.47 -7.63 6.37
C LEU A 46 8.48 -6.51 5.33
N LEU A 47 9.19 -6.69 4.21
CA LEU A 47 9.19 -5.77 3.08
C LEU A 47 7.77 -5.61 2.53
N SER A 48 7.08 -6.73 2.29
CA SER A 48 5.76 -6.75 1.67
C SER A 48 4.71 -6.03 2.50
N VAL A 49 4.66 -6.30 3.80
CA VAL A 49 3.79 -5.59 4.75
C VAL A 49 4.14 -4.11 4.79
N THR A 50 5.44 -3.78 4.90
CA THR A 50 5.90 -2.38 4.97
C THR A 50 5.55 -1.61 3.71
N ALA A 51 5.74 -2.18 2.52
CA ALA A 51 5.42 -1.54 1.24
C ALA A 51 3.92 -1.21 1.12
N HIS A 52 3.05 -2.17 1.44
CA HIS A 52 1.60 -1.99 1.35
C HIS A 52 1.08 -0.98 2.40
N THR A 53 1.55 -1.08 3.64
CA THR A 53 1.15 -0.16 4.71
C THR A 53 1.68 1.25 4.48
N ALA A 54 2.93 1.40 3.99
CA ALA A 54 3.49 2.68 3.58
C ALA A 54 2.70 3.32 2.44
N SER A 55 2.34 2.54 1.41
CA SER A 55 1.51 3.02 0.30
C SER A 55 0.16 3.57 0.78
N ARG A 56 -0.49 2.88 1.73
CA ARG A 56 -1.73 3.38 2.36
C ARG A 56 -1.54 4.62 3.21
N SER A 57 -0.42 4.70 3.93
CA SER A 57 -0.07 5.91 4.69
C SER A 57 0.03 7.09 3.74
N CYS A 58 0.81 6.93 2.66
CA CYS A 58 0.98 7.94 1.61
C CYS A 58 -0.36 8.35 0.98
N ALA A 59 -1.23 7.38 0.66
CA ALA A 59 -2.55 7.69 0.08
C ALA A 59 -3.42 8.56 0.99
N ARG A 60 -3.37 8.30 2.30
CA ARG A 60 -4.08 9.12 3.30
C ARG A 60 -3.42 10.48 3.47
N GLU A 61 -2.10 10.53 3.62
CA GLU A 61 -1.32 11.75 3.82
C GLU A 61 -1.43 12.71 2.62
N TYR A 62 -1.46 12.19 1.40
CA TYR A 62 -1.55 12.99 0.18
C TYR A 62 -2.99 13.32 -0.22
N GLY A 63 -3.98 12.76 0.47
CA GLY A 63 -5.39 12.87 0.10
C GLY A 63 -5.64 12.38 -1.33
N LEU A 64 -5.18 11.17 -1.62
CA LEU A 64 -5.22 10.56 -2.96
C LEU A 64 -6.66 10.47 -3.46
N VAL A 65 -6.89 10.97 -4.68
CA VAL A 65 -8.16 10.83 -5.39
C VAL A 65 -8.16 9.59 -6.29
N LEU A 66 -9.35 9.21 -6.76
CA LEU A 66 -9.57 7.96 -7.49
C LEU A 66 -8.63 7.75 -8.69
N SER A 67 -8.39 8.79 -9.51
CA SER A 67 -7.57 8.68 -10.69
C SER A 67 -6.22 9.41 -10.56
N PRO A 68 -5.11 8.80 -11.00
CA PRO A 68 -3.79 9.43 -10.96
C PRO A 68 -3.71 10.69 -11.82
N GLU A 69 -4.46 10.75 -12.93
CA GLU A 69 -4.54 11.94 -13.80
C GLU A 69 -5.15 13.12 -13.04
N LEU A 70 -6.25 12.88 -12.30
CA LEU A 70 -6.88 13.92 -11.50
C LEU A 70 -5.96 14.37 -10.36
N GLN A 71 -5.24 13.45 -9.72
CA GLN A 71 -4.25 13.81 -8.71
C GLN A 71 -3.19 14.76 -9.31
N ASN A 72 -2.66 14.44 -10.49
CA ASN A 72 -1.66 15.29 -11.16
C ASN A 72 -2.23 16.67 -11.48
N VAL A 73 -3.46 16.74 -12.01
CA VAL A 73 -4.16 17.99 -12.29
C VAL A 73 -4.32 18.84 -11.01
N LEU A 74 -4.72 18.24 -9.90
CA LEU A 74 -4.87 18.94 -8.62
C LEU A 74 -3.53 19.46 -8.09
N ILE A 75 -2.42 18.76 -8.32
CA ILE A 75 -1.10 19.24 -7.92
C ILE A 75 -0.66 20.40 -8.83
N HIS A 76 -0.85 20.30 -10.15
CA HIS A 76 -0.54 21.39 -11.08
C HIS A 76 -1.34 22.67 -10.79
N MET A 77 -2.59 22.54 -10.34
CA MET A 77 -3.41 23.68 -9.90
C MET A 77 -3.04 24.19 -8.49
N GLY A 78 -2.04 23.62 -7.82
CA GLY A 78 -1.65 23.98 -6.45
C GLY A 78 -2.67 23.58 -5.37
N LYS A 79 -3.67 22.77 -5.68
CA LYS A 79 -4.70 22.29 -4.72
C LYS A 79 -4.21 21.12 -3.87
N ARG A 80 -3.10 20.50 -4.27
CA ARG A 80 -2.36 19.47 -3.53
C ARG A 80 -0.88 19.77 -3.67
N GLN A 81 -0.11 19.48 -2.62
CA GLN A 81 1.35 19.67 -2.66
C GLN A 81 2.09 18.36 -2.99
N ARG A 82 1.44 17.21 -2.75
CA ARG A 82 2.05 15.88 -2.84
C ARG A 82 1.09 14.87 -3.49
N GLY A 83 1.61 13.68 -3.80
CA GLY A 83 0.84 12.61 -4.46
C GLY A 83 1.29 12.20 -5.84
N TYR A 84 2.34 12.82 -6.41
CA TYR A 84 3.00 12.30 -7.62
C TYR A 84 3.60 10.92 -7.37
N CYS A 85 3.73 10.13 -8.44
CA CYS A 85 4.41 8.83 -8.40
C CYS A 85 5.82 8.92 -7.81
N GLY A 86 6.58 9.98 -8.12
CA GLY A 86 7.91 10.21 -7.54
C GLY A 86 7.89 10.43 -6.02
N HIS A 87 6.84 11.05 -5.48
CA HIS A 87 6.68 11.21 -4.03
C HIS A 87 6.40 9.86 -3.36
N TYR A 88 5.53 9.04 -3.95
CA TYR A 88 5.30 7.67 -3.46
C TYR A 88 6.58 6.83 -3.48
N ALA A 89 7.29 6.84 -4.61
CA ALA A 89 8.51 6.06 -4.77
C ALA A 89 9.57 6.46 -3.72
N ARG A 90 9.75 7.76 -3.49
CA ARG A 90 10.65 8.27 -2.45
C ARG A 90 10.23 7.82 -1.07
N ASP A 91 9.02 8.15 -0.64
CA ASP A 91 8.60 7.99 0.77
C ASP A 91 8.43 6.51 1.14
N ILE A 92 7.91 5.67 0.23
CA ILE A 92 7.89 4.22 0.43
C ILE A 92 9.33 3.70 0.45
N GLY A 93 10.17 4.12 -0.50
CA GLY A 93 11.57 3.69 -0.58
C GLY A 93 12.38 4.04 0.66
N GLU A 94 12.16 5.19 1.28
CA GLU A 94 12.79 5.58 2.55
C GLU A 94 12.39 4.63 3.69
N ARG A 95 11.10 4.28 3.80
CA ARG A 95 10.62 3.31 4.80
C ARG A 95 11.20 1.91 4.57
N LEU A 96 11.33 1.48 3.30
CA LEU A 96 11.95 0.20 2.96
C LEU A 96 13.45 0.18 3.28
N LYS A 97 14.19 1.26 2.93
CA LYS A 97 15.62 1.38 3.25
C LYS A 97 15.88 1.35 4.76
N ALA A 98 14.97 1.89 5.56
CA ALA A 98 15.07 1.88 7.02
C ALA A 98 15.03 0.46 7.62
N LEU A 99 14.49 -0.54 6.90
CA LEU A 99 14.43 -1.93 7.34
C LEU A 99 15.82 -2.60 7.40
N LYS A 100 16.80 -2.10 6.64
CA LYS A 100 18.18 -2.63 6.58
C LYS A 100 18.22 -4.15 6.35
N LEU A 101 17.42 -4.61 5.39
CA LEU A 101 17.36 -6.01 4.98
C LEU A 101 18.73 -6.45 4.44
N LYS A 102 19.06 -7.73 4.63
CA LYS A 102 20.38 -8.28 4.27
C LYS A 102 20.34 -9.08 2.98
N THR A 103 19.18 -9.67 2.68
CA THR A 103 18.98 -10.56 1.54
C THR A 103 18.20 -9.91 0.40
N LEU A 104 17.69 -8.69 0.61
CA LEU A 104 16.90 -7.87 -0.32
C LEU A 104 17.42 -6.42 -0.40
#